data_AF-A0A0A9YY99-F1
#
_entry.id   AF-A0A0A9YY99-F1
#
_cell.length_a   1.000
_cell.length_b   1.000
_cell.length_c   1.000
_cell.angle_alpha   90.00
_cell.angle_beta   90.00
_cell.angle_gamma   90.00
#
_symmetry.space_group_name_H-M   'P 1'
#
loop_
_entity.id
_entity.type
_entity.pdbx_description
1 polymer ?
#
loop_
_entity_poly.entity_id
_entity_poly.type
_entity_poly.pdbx_seq_one_letter_code
_entity_poly.pdbx_strand_id
1 'polypeptide(L)'
;EKLSFLVLRRLNQDPLENLFGSIRAKCGSNFNPNARQFTSALKTCLVNKLADDDLNRGNCEAEAQPQELLDGLQRFLLQSPGSEITEPVPEPVCPQQQRCSYSDTFSVPKQVTVIRDSSGHRGISCAYVCGFSVSRILEKHSCERCRVGLVAGHQQEYDALSLIEAREFSTSSSGLTYPSRFIFVMFDQGLRLTHEILERESYFCSIRQRIVAVLSKELDFAWWENHCPQHRDYILEAVTVSLCRIYIPWWCLCRNRAAKEARKD
;
A
#
# COMPACT_ATOMS: atom_id res chain seq x y z
N GLU A 1 -7.36 -8.98 -42.08
CA GLU A 1 -8.31 -8.71 -40.97
C GLU A 1 -8.55 -7.21 -40.86
N LYS A 2 -9.77 -6.78 -40.49
CA LYS A 2 -10.06 -5.39 -40.14
C LYS A 2 -10.01 -5.25 -38.62
N LEU A 3 -9.16 -4.37 -38.11
CA LEU A 3 -9.16 -3.98 -36.69
C LEU A 3 -10.48 -3.25 -36.37
N SER A 4 -11.24 -3.76 -35.40
CA SER A 4 -12.55 -3.22 -35.02
C SER A 4 -12.46 -1.95 -34.18
N PHE A 5 -11.37 -1.75 -33.44
CA PHE A 5 -11.07 -0.54 -32.69
C PHE A 5 -9.57 -0.46 -32.35
N LEU A 6 -9.09 0.73 -32.02
CA LEU A 6 -7.71 1.01 -31.61
C LEU A 6 -7.69 1.52 -30.16
N VAL A 7 -6.99 0.82 -29.27
CA VAL A 7 -6.88 1.23 -27.86
C VAL A 7 -5.74 2.23 -27.71
N LEU A 8 -6.05 3.53 -27.81
CA LEU A 8 -5.05 4.61 -27.76
C LEU A 8 -4.21 4.62 -26.47
N ARG A 9 -4.77 4.14 -25.35
CA ARG A 9 -4.05 3.98 -24.08
C ARG A 9 -2.85 3.02 -24.16
N ARG A 10 -2.83 2.09 -25.11
CA ARG A 10 -1.68 1.17 -25.30
C ARG A 10 -0.60 1.74 -26.22
N LEU A 11 -0.83 2.93 -26.80
CA LEU A 11 0.09 3.60 -27.73
C LEU A 11 0.92 4.70 -27.08
N ASN A 12 0.82 4.86 -25.76
CA ASN A 12 1.64 5.80 -25.01
C ASN A 12 2.81 5.09 -24.29
N GLN A 13 3.72 5.89 -23.72
CA GLN A 13 4.91 5.38 -23.05
C GLN A 13 4.68 5.09 -21.56
N ASP A 14 3.48 5.35 -21.02
CA ASP A 14 3.15 5.13 -19.60
C ASP A 14 3.49 3.72 -19.12
N PRO A 15 3.24 2.61 -19.86
CA PRO A 15 3.62 1.28 -19.39
C PRO A 15 5.14 1.13 -19.19
N LEU A 16 5.94 1.76 -20.05
CA LEU A 16 7.40 1.75 -19.95
C LEU A 16 7.88 2.59 -18.77
N GLU A 17 7.30 3.77 -18.55
CA GLU A 17 7.62 4.62 -17.40
C GLU A 17 7.28 3.94 -16.06
N ASN A 18 6.13 3.27 -16.00
CA ASN A 18 5.73 2.48 -14.84
C ASN A 18 6.69 1.29 -14.57
N LEU A 19 7.21 0.66 -15.64
CA LEU A 19 8.23 -0.37 -15.52
C LEU A 19 9.54 0.21 -14.93
N PHE A 20 10.00 1.37 -15.42
CA PHE A 20 11.17 2.03 -14.85
C PHE A 20 10.98 2.43 -13.39
N GLY A 21 9.80 2.90 -13.01
CA GLY A 21 9.45 3.15 -11.60
C GLY A 21 9.55 1.89 -10.75
N SER A 22 9.06 0.75 -11.26
CA SER A 22 9.14 -0.54 -10.58
C SER A 22 10.57 -1.03 -10.40
N ILE A 23 11.43 -0.85 -11.41
CA ILE A 23 12.86 -1.22 -11.34
C ILE A 23 13.58 -0.35 -10.30
N ARG A 24 13.34 0.97 -10.31
CA ARG A 24 13.93 1.89 -9.32
C ARG A 24 13.49 1.56 -7.89
N ALA A 25 12.22 1.20 -7.69
CA ALA A 25 11.71 0.79 -6.39
C ALA A 25 12.41 -0.48 -5.84
N LYS A 26 12.86 -1.39 -6.71
CA LYS A 26 13.65 -2.57 -6.32
C LYS A 26 15.10 -2.24 -5.96
N CYS A 27 15.60 -1.06 -6.33
CA CYS A 27 16.90 -0.56 -5.93
C CYS A 27 16.89 0.16 -4.58
N GLY A 28 15.78 0.12 -3.84
CA GLY A 28 15.64 0.76 -2.52
C GLY A 28 15.81 2.28 -2.62
N SER A 29 16.68 2.85 -1.79
CA SER A 29 16.98 4.30 -1.78
C SER A 29 17.89 4.75 -2.94
N ASN A 30 18.29 3.85 -3.84
CA ASN A 30 19.12 4.20 -4.99
C ASN A 30 18.24 4.62 -6.18
N PHE A 31 17.92 5.92 -6.24
CA PHE A 31 17.11 6.52 -7.30
C PHE A 31 17.77 6.54 -8.68
N ASN A 32 19.10 6.34 -8.75
CA ASN A 32 19.87 6.32 -9.98
C ASN A 32 20.78 5.08 -10.05
N PRO A 33 20.20 3.89 -10.26
CA PRO A 33 20.97 2.66 -10.34
C PRO A 33 21.95 2.68 -11.51
N ASN A 34 23.15 2.15 -11.30
CA ASN A 34 24.05 1.87 -12.42
C ASN A 34 23.50 0.73 -13.28
N ALA A 35 24.06 0.54 -14.47
CA ALA A 35 23.58 -0.45 -15.43
C ALA A 35 23.49 -1.88 -14.84
N ARG A 36 24.42 -2.27 -13.97
CA ARG A 36 24.40 -3.60 -13.32
C ARG A 36 23.25 -3.72 -12.32
N GLN A 37 23.05 -2.72 -11.48
CA GLN A 37 21.95 -2.67 -10.51
C GLN A 37 20.60 -2.64 -11.22
N PHE A 38 20.47 -1.85 -12.29
CA PHE A 38 19.28 -1.80 -13.12
C PHE A 38 18.99 -3.17 -13.75
N THR A 39 20.01 -3.83 -14.29
CA THR A 39 19.88 -5.17 -14.89
C THR A 39 19.42 -6.21 -13.86
N SER A 40 20.01 -6.21 -12.66
CA SER A 40 19.61 -7.11 -11.58
C SER A 40 18.18 -6.85 -11.12
N ALA A 41 17.82 -5.58 -10.90
CA ALA A 41 16.46 -5.21 -10.51
C ALA A 41 15.42 -5.54 -11.58
N LEU A 42 15.74 -5.36 -12.86
CA LEU A 42 14.91 -5.80 -13.98
C LEU A 42 14.69 -7.32 -13.96
N LYS A 43 15.77 -8.10 -13.81
CA LYS A 43 15.67 -9.57 -13.67
C LYS A 43 14.79 -9.97 -12.49
N THR A 44 14.96 -9.31 -11.34
CA THR A 44 14.12 -9.54 -10.15
C THR A 44 12.66 -9.15 -10.38
N CYS A 45 12.37 -8.06 -11.09
CA CYS A 45 11.00 -7.68 -11.47
C CYS A 45 10.35 -8.75 -12.35
N LEU A 46 11.07 -9.26 -13.35
CA LEU A 46 10.57 -10.29 -14.26
C LEU A 46 10.31 -11.60 -13.51
N VAL A 47 11.27 -12.10 -12.74
CA VAL A 47 11.12 -13.36 -11.99
C VAL A 47 9.97 -13.25 -10.99
N ASN A 48 9.86 -12.15 -10.24
CA ASN A 48 8.75 -11.98 -9.28
C ASN A 48 7.38 -11.93 -9.96
N LYS A 49 7.31 -11.38 -11.18
CA LYS A 49 6.05 -11.30 -11.94
C LYS A 49 5.66 -12.62 -12.59
N LEU A 50 6.64 -13.44 -12.94
CA LEU A 50 6.42 -14.76 -13.53
C LEU A 50 6.16 -15.85 -12.48
N ALA A 51 6.72 -15.67 -11.28
CA ALA A 51 6.49 -16.54 -10.12
C ALA A 51 5.22 -16.17 -9.34
N ASP A 52 4.45 -15.17 -9.81
CA ASP A 52 3.19 -14.76 -9.21
C ASP A 52 2.05 -15.64 -9.73
N ASP A 53 1.40 -16.39 -8.84
CA ASP A 53 0.25 -17.26 -9.15
C ASP A 53 -0.98 -16.47 -9.66
N ASP A 54 -0.98 -15.14 -9.51
CA ASP A 54 -2.05 -14.24 -9.95
C ASP A 54 -1.93 -13.78 -11.42
N LEU A 55 -1.01 -14.34 -12.22
CA LEU A 55 -0.97 -14.11 -13.68
C LEU A 55 -2.33 -14.35 -14.36
N ASN A 56 -3.14 -15.26 -13.81
CA ASN A 56 -4.49 -15.60 -14.29
C ASN A 56 -5.61 -14.74 -13.69
N ARG A 57 -5.31 -13.70 -12.89
CA ARG A 57 -6.32 -12.88 -12.17
C ARG A 57 -6.25 -11.38 -12.46
N GLY A 58 -5.44 -10.97 -13.43
CA GLY A 58 -5.34 -9.60 -13.92
C GLY A 58 -6.03 -9.37 -15.27
N ASN A 59 -5.82 -8.19 -15.85
CA ASN A 59 -6.33 -7.80 -17.17
C ASN A 59 -5.46 -8.36 -18.32
N CYS A 60 -4.84 -9.53 -18.10
CA CYS A 60 -3.94 -10.21 -19.02
C CYS A 60 -4.71 -11.32 -19.75
N GLU A 61 -4.38 -11.57 -21.01
CA GLU A 61 -5.02 -12.62 -21.81
C GLU A 61 -4.71 -14.01 -21.23
N ALA A 62 -5.72 -14.87 -21.13
CA ALA A 62 -5.67 -16.15 -20.41
C ALA A 62 -4.83 -17.25 -21.10
N GLU A 63 -4.12 -16.91 -22.19
CA GLU A 63 -3.62 -17.85 -23.19
C GLU A 63 -2.14 -18.22 -23.04
N ALA A 64 -1.47 -17.84 -21.93
CA ALA A 64 -0.07 -18.21 -21.72
C ALA A 64 0.11 -18.91 -20.37
N GLN A 65 0.47 -20.20 -20.40
CA GLN A 65 0.86 -20.90 -19.18
C GLN A 65 2.14 -20.23 -18.63
N PRO A 66 2.24 -19.95 -17.31
CA PRO A 66 3.41 -19.31 -16.71
C PRO A 66 4.74 -19.99 -17.07
N GLN A 67 4.72 -21.32 -17.29
CA GLN A 67 5.87 -22.11 -17.74
C GLN A 67 6.30 -21.77 -19.18
N GLU A 68 5.38 -21.52 -20.10
CA GLU A 68 5.70 -21.15 -21.50
C GLU A 68 6.28 -19.72 -21.59
N LEU A 69 5.80 -18.81 -20.74
CA LEU A 69 6.36 -17.45 -20.60
C LEU A 69 7.77 -17.47 -20.01
N LEU A 70 8.02 -18.33 -19.02
CA LEU A 70 9.34 -18.53 -18.43
C LEU A 70 10.32 -19.17 -19.41
N ASP A 71 9.89 -20.17 -20.18
CA ASP A 71 10.68 -20.78 -21.26
C ASP A 71 11.00 -19.78 -22.36
N GLY A 72 10.04 -18.94 -22.75
CA GLY A 72 10.25 -17.86 -23.72
C GLY A 72 11.26 -16.81 -23.24
N LEU A 73 11.18 -16.41 -21.97
CA LEU A 73 12.14 -15.50 -21.35
C LEU A 73 13.51 -16.15 -21.17
N GLN A 74 13.58 -17.42 -20.80
CA GLN A 74 14.84 -18.16 -20.72
C GLN A 74 15.49 -18.25 -22.11
N ARG A 75 14.73 -18.55 -23.17
CA ARG A 75 15.22 -18.52 -24.55
C ARG A 75 15.68 -17.13 -24.96
N PHE A 76 14.94 -16.07 -24.62
CA PHE A 76 15.34 -14.69 -24.93
C PHE A 76 16.62 -14.27 -24.20
N LEU A 77 16.79 -14.67 -22.94
CA LEU A 77 17.95 -14.34 -22.12
C LEU A 77 19.17 -15.23 -22.42
N LEU A 78 18.96 -16.46 -22.92
CA LEU A 78 20.01 -17.43 -23.26
C LEU A 78 20.31 -17.52 -24.77
N GLN A 79 19.56 -16.80 -25.61
CA GLN A 79 19.98 -16.52 -26.98
C GLN A 79 21.18 -15.58 -26.93
N SER A 80 22.34 -16.16 -26.65
CA SER A 80 23.59 -15.65 -27.18
C SER A 80 23.44 -15.59 -28.70
N PRO A 81 23.83 -14.49 -29.38
CA PRO A 81 24.10 -14.59 -30.80
C PRO A 81 25.09 -15.74 -30.99
N GLY A 82 24.76 -16.61 -31.94
CA GLY A 82 25.55 -17.81 -32.23
C GLY A 82 27.03 -17.48 -32.31
N SER A 83 27.83 -18.46 -31.90
CA SER A 83 29.26 -18.50 -32.10
C SER A 83 29.66 -18.03 -33.50
N GLU A 84 30.07 -16.78 -33.61
CA GLU A 84 31.13 -16.40 -34.53
C GLU A 84 32.23 -15.76 -33.68
N ILE A 85 33.37 -16.45 -33.67
CA ILE A 85 34.63 -16.03 -33.10
C ILE A 85 34.92 -14.62 -33.65
N THR A 86 34.76 -13.60 -32.83
CA THR A 86 35.27 -12.26 -33.13
C THR A 86 36.14 -11.83 -31.96
N GLU A 87 37.40 -11.56 -32.30
CA GLU A 87 38.52 -11.12 -31.45
C GLU A 87 38.13 -10.08 -30.37
N PRO A 88 38.81 -10.08 -29.20
CA PRO A 88 38.51 -9.18 -28.11
C PRO A 88 38.83 -7.73 -28.47
N VAL A 89 37.81 -6.86 -28.45
CA VAL A 89 37.98 -5.40 -28.53
C VAL A 89 38.62 -4.89 -27.22
N PRO A 90 39.66 -4.04 -27.25
CA PRO A 90 40.29 -3.53 -26.03
C PRO A 90 39.34 -2.58 -25.28
N GLU A 91 39.14 -2.82 -23.99
CA GLU A 91 38.41 -1.93 -23.09
C GLU A 91 39.14 -0.57 -22.93
N PRO A 92 38.43 0.57 -22.92
CA PRO A 92 39.04 1.84 -22.54
C PRO A 92 39.38 1.84 -21.06
N VAL A 93 40.64 2.14 -20.77
CA VAL A 93 41.25 2.24 -19.45
C VAL A 93 40.51 3.27 -18.59
N CYS A 94 39.82 2.82 -17.55
CA CYS A 94 39.25 3.67 -16.50
C CYS A 94 40.28 3.80 -15.36
N PRO A 95 40.70 5.00 -14.93
CA PRO A 95 41.70 5.15 -13.87
C PRO A 95 41.14 4.68 -12.53
N GLN A 96 41.77 3.61 -11.99
CA GLN A 96 41.84 3.20 -10.58
C GLN A 96 40.68 3.67 -9.68
N GLN A 97 39.58 2.90 -9.69
CA GLN A 97 38.65 2.91 -8.56
C GLN A 97 39.35 2.26 -7.37
N GLN A 98 39.65 3.11 -6.39
CA GLN A 98 39.97 2.78 -5.02
C GLN A 98 39.09 1.60 -4.58
N ARG A 99 39.72 0.47 -4.22
CA ARG A 99 39.06 -0.73 -3.73
C ARG A 99 38.28 -0.36 -2.46
N CYS A 100 37.00 -0.02 -2.60
CA CYS A 100 36.09 0.07 -1.47
C CYS A 100 35.87 -1.34 -0.96
N SER A 101 36.53 -1.68 0.15
CA SER A 101 36.23 -2.86 0.95
C SER A 101 34.85 -2.68 1.58
N TYR A 102 33.78 -2.96 0.83
CA TYR A 102 32.48 -3.15 1.43
C TYR A 102 32.44 -4.52 2.09
N SER A 103 32.23 -4.52 3.40
CA SER A 103 32.00 -5.72 4.20
C SER A 103 30.73 -6.40 3.70
N ASP A 104 30.85 -7.61 3.15
CA ASP A 104 29.74 -8.48 2.69
C ASP A 104 28.81 -8.97 3.82
N THR A 105 28.90 -8.39 5.01
CA THR A 105 27.97 -8.68 6.11
C THR A 105 26.72 -7.83 5.98
N PHE A 106 25.87 -8.17 5.02
CA PHE A 106 24.44 -7.88 5.13
C PHE A 106 23.85 -8.82 6.18
N SER A 107 23.80 -8.37 7.43
CA SER A 107 23.10 -9.07 8.50
C SER A 107 21.59 -8.88 8.30
N VAL A 108 20.92 -9.89 7.73
CA VAL A 108 19.47 -10.03 7.88
C VAL A 108 19.18 -10.06 9.39
N PRO A 109 18.33 -9.19 9.93
CA PRO A 109 17.94 -9.26 11.33
C PRO A 109 17.37 -10.65 11.61
N LYS A 110 18.07 -11.45 12.41
CA LYS A 110 17.64 -12.82 12.76
C LYS A 110 16.34 -12.82 13.59
N GLN A 111 15.96 -11.66 14.13
CA GLN A 111 14.71 -11.46 14.85
C GLN A 111 14.13 -10.09 14.47
N VAL A 112 12.95 -10.11 13.85
CA VAL A 112 12.06 -8.96 13.80
C VAL A 112 11.41 -8.87 15.18
N THR A 113 11.76 -7.86 15.96
CA THR A 113 11.05 -7.58 17.20
C THR A 113 9.67 -7.06 16.81
N VAL A 114 8.68 -7.95 16.82
CA VAL A 114 7.28 -7.57 16.75
C VAL A 114 6.98 -6.78 18.02
N ILE A 115 6.93 -5.45 17.92
CA ILE A 115 6.48 -4.60 19.01
C ILE A 115 5.01 -4.95 19.23
N ARG A 116 4.75 -5.73 20.28
CA ARG A 116 3.40 -6.00 20.77
C ARG A 116 3.01 -4.82 21.64
N ASP A 117 2.38 -3.82 21.06
CA ASP A 117 1.59 -2.86 21.83
C ASP A 117 0.46 -3.61 22.55
N SER A 118 -0.01 -3.05 23.66
CA SER A 118 -1.15 -3.58 24.42
C SER A 118 -2.46 -3.64 23.61
N SER A 119 -2.49 -3.08 22.40
CA SER A 119 -3.56 -3.11 21.39
C SER A 119 -3.32 -4.04 20.18
N GLY A 120 -2.13 -4.63 20.03
CA GLY A 120 -1.70 -5.38 18.84
C GLY A 120 -1.55 -4.54 17.55
N HIS A 121 -1.02 -5.15 16.48
CA HIS A 121 -0.87 -4.56 15.11
C HIS A 121 -2.13 -3.84 14.56
N ARG A 122 -3.30 -4.14 15.13
CA ARG A 122 -4.58 -3.51 14.81
C ARG A 122 -4.57 -2.02 15.12
N GLY A 123 -3.99 -1.58 16.24
CA GLY A 123 -3.97 -0.16 16.64
C GLY A 123 -3.18 0.71 15.66
N ILE A 124 -2.00 0.24 15.27
CA ILE A 124 -1.10 0.92 14.34
C ILE A 124 -1.71 1.02 12.92
N SER A 125 -2.32 -0.06 12.43
CA SER A 125 -3.02 -0.06 11.14
C SER A 125 -4.27 0.84 11.15
N CYS A 126 -4.99 0.84 12.27
CA CYS A 126 -6.16 1.69 12.49
C CYS A 126 -5.78 3.18 12.45
N ALA A 127 -4.67 3.57 13.09
CA ALA A 127 -4.17 4.94 13.07
C ALA A 127 -3.84 5.41 11.64
N TYR A 128 -3.18 4.57 10.84
CA TYR A 128 -2.89 4.87 9.43
C TYR A 128 -4.16 5.11 8.60
N VAL A 129 -5.18 4.25 8.75
CA VAL A 129 -6.48 4.40 8.06
C VAL A 129 -7.28 5.61 8.57
N CYS A 130 -7.19 5.90 9.87
CA CYS A 130 -7.76 7.09 10.46
C CYS A 130 -7.12 8.35 9.86
N GLY A 131 -5.79 8.41 9.75
CA GLY A 131 -5.06 9.50 9.10
C GLY A 131 -5.49 9.71 7.65
N PHE A 132 -5.63 8.63 6.88
CA PHE A 132 -6.20 8.69 5.53
C PHE A 132 -7.63 9.27 5.51
N SER A 133 -8.48 8.85 6.46
CA SER A 133 -9.86 9.35 6.55
C SER A 133 -9.90 10.84 6.89
N VAL A 134 -9.08 11.29 7.85
CA VAL A 134 -8.94 12.71 8.21
C VAL A 134 -8.44 13.53 7.03
N SER A 135 -7.45 13.05 6.28
CA SER A 135 -6.96 13.70 5.06
C SER A 135 -8.11 13.95 4.06
N ARG A 136 -8.96 12.94 3.81
CA ARG A 136 -10.13 13.09 2.92
C ARG A 136 -11.21 14.02 3.42
N ILE A 137 -11.38 14.12 4.74
CA ILE A 137 -12.30 15.08 5.36
C ILE A 137 -11.78 16.50 5.13
N LEU A 138 -10.50 16.74 5.41
CA LEU A 138 -9.87 18.06 5.28
C LEU A 138 -9.71 18.50 3.82
N GLU A 139 -9.59 17.57 2.87
CA GLU A 139 -9.66 17.87 1.42
C GLU A 139 -11.01 18.52 1.03
N LYS A 140 -12.10 18.18 1.73
CA LYS A 140 -13.47 18.64 1.41
C LYS A 140 -13.99 19.70 2.36
N HIS A 141 -13.32 19.91 3.50
CA HIS A 141 -13.78 20.78 4.57
C HIS A 141 -12.66 21.69 5.07
N SER A 142 -12.74 22.97 4.71
CA SER A 142 -11.72 23.98 5.00
C SER A 142 -12.04 24.76 6.29
N CYS A 143 -12.07 24.08 7.44
CA CYS A 143 -12.24 24.73 8.75
C CYS A 143 -11.00 24.52 9.63
N GLU A 144 -10.31 25.60 10.00
CA GLU A 144 -9.08 25.49 10.79
C GLU A 144 -9.33 24.93 12.20
N ARG A 145 -10.45 25.28 12.83
CA ARG A 145 -10.82 24.69 14.14
C ARG A 145 -11.01 23.17 14.05
N CYS A 146 -11.58 22.68 12.95
CA CYS A 146 -11.69 21.24 12.71
C CYS A 146 -10.32 20.62 12.45
N ARG A 147 -9.46 21.27 11.66
CA ARG A 147 -8.10 20.80 11.40
C ARG A 147 -7.30 20.63 12.68
N VAL A 148 -7.30 21.63 13.56
CA VAL A 148 -6.61 21.57 14.86
C VAL A 148 -7.17 20.44 15.73
N GLY A 149 -8.47 20.18 15.70
CA GLY A 149 -9.08 19.08 16.47
C GLY A 149 -8.79 17.68 15.92
N LEU A 150 -8.58 17.55 14.61
CA LEU A 150 -8.44 16.26 13.92
C LEU A 150 -6.99 15.82 13.69
N VAL A 151 -6.05 16.76 13.70
CA VAL A 151 -4.64 16.50 13.39
C VAL A 151 -3.81 16.53 14.67
N ALA A 152 -2.89 15.58 14.82
CA ALA A 152 -1.97 15.52 15.95
C ALA A 152 -1.07 16.77 16.01
N GLY A 153 -0.71 17.18 17.22
CA GLY A 153 0.21 18.30 17.43
C GLY A 153 1.66 17.95 17.05
N HIS A 154 2.01 16.66 17.14
CA HIS A 154 3.34 16.15 16.79
C HIS A 154 3.27 14.70 16.29
N GLN A 155 4.26 14.29 15.49
CA GLN A 155 4.28 12.97 14.82
C GLN A 155 4.39 11.78 15.79
N GLN A 156 4.87 12.02 17.02
CA GLN A 156 5.06 11.00 18.07
C GLN A 156 4.10 11.19 19.25
N GLU A 157 2.87 11.66 18.99
CA GLU A 157 1.85 11.91 20.04
C GLU A 157 1.43 10.64 20.78
N TYR A 158 1.40 9.50 20.10
CA TYR A 158 1.09 8.20 20.70
C TYR A 158 1.62 7.05 19.82
N ASP A 159 1.88 5.90 20.43
CA ASP A 159 2.60 4.77 19.81
C ASP A 159 2.03 4.27 18.48
N ALA A 160 0.70 4.34 18.30
CA ALA A 160 0.05 3.88 17.09
C ALA A 160 0.35 4.74 15.85
N LEU A 161 0.97 5.93 16.00
CA LEU A 161 1.46 6.76 14.89
C LEU A 161 2.75 6.23 14.24
N SER A 162 3.43 5.27 14.88
CA SER A 162 4.71 4.72 14.42
C SER A 162 4.71 4.20 12.97
N LEU A 163 3.60 3.63 12.48
CA LEU A 163 3.52 3.21 11.07
C LEU A 163 3.39 4.38 10.11
N ILE A 164 2.74 5.46 10.50
CA ILE A 164 2.66 6.67 9.66
C ILE A 164 4.05 7.26 9.54
N GLU A 165 4.78 7.38 10.66
CA GLU A 165 6.17 7.83 10.71
C GLU A 165 7.08 6.94 9.83
N ALA A 166 6.99 5.62 9.98
CA ALA A 166 7.78 4.67 9.17
C ALA A 166 7.43 4.68 7.67
N ARG A 167 6.24 5.18 7.29
CA ARG A 167 5.76 5.29 5.91
C ARG A 167 5.96 6.68 5.32
N GLU A 168 6.35 7.66 6.13
CA GLU A 168 6.58 9.03 5.69
C GLU A 168 7.74 9.06 4.70
N PHE A 169 7.56 9.78 3.60
CA PHE A 169 8.58 9.86 2.55
C PHE A 169 9.75 10.79 2.93
N SER A 170 9.45 11.85 3.70
CA SER A 170 10.41 12.91 4.03
C SER A 170 10.25 13.38 5.47
N THR A 171 11.37 13.64 6.13
CA THR A 171 11.41 14.26 7.46
C THR A 171 11.18 15.78 7.43
N SER A 172 11.20 16.40 6.24
CA SER A 172 11.10 17.85 6.06
C SER A 172 9.70 18.34 5.66
N SER A 173 8.85 17.44 5.15
CA SER A 173 7.46 17.76 4.79
C SER A 173 6.57 16.55 5.06
N SER A 174 5.50 16.72 5.84
CA SER A 174 4.52 15.65 6.07
C SER A 174 3.61 15.50 4.85
N GLY A 175 3.79 14.43 4.09
CA GLY A 175 2.86 14.03 3.03
C GLY A 175 1.67 13.23 3.58
N LEU A 176 1.82 12.62 4.75
CA LEU A 176 0.77 11.90 5.44
C LEU A 176 0.13 12.73 6.55
N THR A 177 -1.15 12.47 6.81
CA THR A 177 -1.89 13.12 7.90
C THR A 177 -1.80 12.28 9.17
N TYR A 178 -1.30 12.88 10.24
CA TYR A 178 -1.25 12.28 11.57
C TYR A 178 -2.53 12.64 12.31
N PRO A 179 -3.44 11.69 12.58
CA PRO A 179 -4.68 11.98 13.28
C PRO A 179 -4.42 12.30 14.76
N SER A 180 -5.22 13.19 15.36
CA SER A 180 -5.14 13.46 16.79
C SER A 180 -5.54 12.23 17.61
N ARG A 181 -5.08 12.14 18.87
CA ARG A 181 -5.43 11.01 19.73
C ARG A 181 -6.95 10.84 19.91
N PHE A 182 -7.69 11.95 20.02
CA PHE A 182 -9.14 11.91 20.24
C PHE A 182 -9.90 11.30 19.06
N ILE A 183 -9.61 11.73 17.83
CA ILE A 183 -10.26 11.16 16.64
C ILE A 183 -9.84 9.69 16.45
N PHE A 184 -8.59 9.33 16.76
CA PHE A 184 -8.14 7.94 16.70
C PHE A 184 -8.90 7.03 17.65
N VAL A 185 -9.08 7.42 18.91
CA VAL A 185 -9.84 6.61 19.90
C VAL A 185 -11.28 6.40 19.43
N MET A 186 -11.95 7.46 18.96
CA MET A 186 -13.31 7.33 18.43
C MET A 186 -13.36 6.44 17.17
N PHE A 187 -12.40 6.61 16.25
CA PHE A 187 -12.32 5.82 15.02
C PHE A 187 -12.08 4.33 15.32
N ASP A 188 -11.20 4.02 16.27
CA ASP A 188 -10.94 2.65 16.70
C ASP A 188 -12.16 1.99 17.36
N GLN A 189 -12.88 2.73 18.21
CA GLN A 189 -14.15 2.28 18.78
C GLN A 189 -15.17 1.99 17.67
N GLY A 190 -15.33 2.91 16.71
CA GLY A 190 -16.24 2.72 15.58
C GLY A 190 -15.87 1.52 14.71
N LEU A 191 -14.57 1.27 14.53
CA LEU A 191 -14.06 0.10 13.83
C LEU A 191 -14.41 -1.21 14.55
N ARG A 192 -14.31 -1.23 15.89
CA ARG A 192 -14.70 -2.40 16.72
C ARG A 192 -16.20 -2.68 16.60
N LEU A 193 -17.04 -1.66 16.79
CA LEU A 193 -18.49 -1.79 16.65
C LEU A 193 -18.89 -2.27 15.26
N THR A 194 -18.29 -1.70 14.22
CA THR A 194 -18.54 -2.13 12.83
C THR A 194 -18.16 -3.60 12.62
N HIS A 195 -17.03 -4.04 13.18
CA HIS A 195 -16.60 -5.44 13.11
C HIS A 195 -17.58 -6.39 13.80
N GLU A 196 -18.00 -6.07 15.02
CA GLU A 196 -18.96 -6.89 15.77
C GLU A 196 -20.30 -7.02 15.05
N ILE A 197 -20.80 -5.93 14.44
CA ILE A 197 -22.02 -5.96 13.64
C ILE A 197 -21.83 -6.87 12.42
N LEU A 198 -20.73 -6.74 11.69
CA LEU A 198 -20.48 -7.58 10.51
C LEU A 198 -20.35 -9.07 10.86
N GLU A 199 -19.71 -9.42 11.97
CA GLU A 199 -19.63 -10.82 12.42
C GLU A 199 -21.01 -11.39 12.79
N ARG A 200 -21.88 -10.59 13.41
CA ARG A 200 -23.19 -11.06 13.92
C ARG A 200 -24.32 -10.96 12.90
N GLU A 201 -24.24 -10.02 11.97
CA GLU A 201 -25.39 -9.50 11.23
C GLU A 201 -25.11 -9.25 9.74
N SER A 202 -23.95 -9.68 9.21
CA SER A 202 -23.58 -9.47 7.80
C SER A 202 -24.58 -10.03 6.78
N TYR A 203 -25.44 -10.97 7.16
CA TYR A 203 -26.48 -11.56 6.31
C TYR A 203 -27.73 -10.67 6.16
N PHE A 204 -27.89 -9.62 6.97
CA PHE A 204 -29.05 -8.73 6.85
C PHE A 204 -28.91 -7.76 5.67
N CYS A 205 -30.04 -7.45 5.04
CA CYS A 205 -30.12 -6.35 4.08
C CYS A 205 -29.86 -5.01 4.78
N SER A 206 -29.36 -4.02 4.02
CA SER A 206 -29.14 -2.67 4.54
C SER A 206 -28.16 -2.59 5.72
N ILE A 207 -27.15 -3.47 5.73
CA ILE A 207 -26.13 -3.55 6.79
C ILE A 207 -25.44 -2.21 7.07
N ARG A 208 -25.22 -1.40 6.02
CA ARG A 208 -24.65 -0.06 6.16
C ARG A 208 -25.52 0.85 7.02
N GLN A 209 -26.83 0.89 6.76
CA GLN A 209 -27.78 1.71 7.53
C GLN A 209 -27.80 1.27 8.99
N ARG A 210 -27.71 -0.04 9.24
CA ARG A 210 -27.66 -0.57 10.59
C ARG A 210 -26.38 -0.18 11.33
N ILE A 211 -25.23 -0.28 10.67
CA ILE A 211 -23.94 0.21 11.20
C ILE A 211 -24.03 1.71 11.51
N VAL A 212 -24.54 2.53 10.57
CA VAL A 212 -24.69 3.98 10.76
C VAL A 212 -25.56 4.28 11.98
N ALA A 213 -26.67 3.57 12.17
CA ALA A 213 -27.57 3.78 13.30
C ALA A 213 -26.89 3.45 14.64
N VAL A 214 -26.13 2.35 14.71
CA VAL A 214 -25.36 2.00 15.92
C VAL A 214 -24.25 3.00 16.19
N LEU A 215 -23.46 3.36 15.17
CA LEU A 215 -22.36 4.31 15.32
C LEU A 215 -22.85 5.70 15.76
N SER A 216 -23.99 6.17 15.23
CA SER A 216 -24.57 7.46 15.62
C SER A 216 -25.01 7.52 17.09
N LYS A 217 -25.29 6.36 17.69
CA LYS A 217 -25.74 6.24 19.09
C LYS A 217 -24.58 5.98 20.05
N GLU A 218 -23.62 5.14 19.65
CA GLU A 218 -22.61 4.57 20.57
C GLU A 218 -21.23 5.26 20.46
N LEU A 219 -20.97 6.06 19.41
CA LEU A 219 -19.72 6.82 19.32
C LEU A 219 -19.76 8.04 20.24
N ASP A 220 -18.79 8.11 21.15
CA ASP A 220 -18.57 9.29 21.99
C ASP A 220 -17.92 10.41 21.18
N PHE A 221 -18.69 11.47 20.96
CA PHE A 221 -18.23 12.70 20.31
C PHE A 221 -18.34 13.93 21.22
N ALA A 222 -18.50 13.72 22.54
CA ALA A 222 -18.58 14.80 23.52
C ALA A 222 -17.29 15.64 23.57
N TRP A 223 -16.14 15.02 23.32
CA TRP A 223 -14.85 15.69 23.23
C TRP A 223 -14.80 16.81 22.16
N TRP A 224 -15.70 16.79 21.18
CA TRP A 224 -15.75 17.77 20.10
C TRP A 224 -16.49 19.07 20.44
N GLU A 225 -17.34 19.07 21.47
CA GLU A 225 -18.26 20.18 21.79
C GLU A 225 -17.53 21.51 22.01
N ASN A 226 -16.37 21.46 22.66
CA ASN A 226 -15.55 22.64 22.95
C ASN A 226 -14.62 23.04 21.79
N HIS A 227 -14.53 22.24 20.72
CA HIS A 227 -13.63 22.49 19.59
C HIS A 227 -14.34 23.22 18.45
N CYS A 228 -15.33 22.59 17.82
CA CYS A 228 -16.05 23.16 16.69
C CYS A 228 -17.51 22.67 16.63
N PRO A 229 -18.40 23.23 17.47
CA PRO A 229 -19.79 22.74 17.57
C PRO A 229 -20.56 22.88 16.25
N GLN A 230 -20.23 23.87 15.43
CA GLN A 230 -20.88 24.13 14.13
C GLN A 230 -20.72 22.98 13.12
N HIS A 231 -19.61 22.22 13.20
CA HIS A 231 -19.32 21.13 12.27
C HIS A 231 -19.43 19.76 12.93
N ARG A 232 -20.05 19.67 14.11
CA ARG A 232 -20.15 18.44 14.89
C ARG A 232 -20.75 17.30 14.05
N ASP A 233 -21.94 17.53 13.51
CA ASP A 233 -22.68 16.48 12.81
C ASP A 233 -22.03 16.12 11.47
N TYR A 234 -21.47 17.11 10.77
CA TYR A 234 -20.72 16.89 9.54
C TYR A 234 -19.50 15.98 9.76
N ILE A 235 -18.69 16.23 10.79
CA ILE A 235 -17.51 15.42 11.08
C ILE A 235 -17.90 14.02 11.51
N LEU A 236 -18.91 13.89 12.38
CA LEU A 236 -19.41 12.59 12.84
C LEU A 236 -19.95 11.75 11.66
N GLU A 237 -20.72 12.36 10.77
CA GLU A 237 -21.20 11.71 9.55
C GLU A 237 -20.03 11.29 8.64
N ALA A 238 -19.07 12.19 8.40
CA ALA A 238 -17.94 11.91 7.53
C ALA A 238 -17.07 10.75 8.05
N VAL A 239 -16.85 10.67 9.36
CA VAL A 239 -16.16 9.54 10.01
C VAL A 239 -16.95 8.24 9.84
N THR A 240 -18.26 8.28 10.13
CA THR A 240 -19.15 7.12 10.02
C THR A 240 -19.19 6.57 8.58
N VAL A 241 -19.28 7.46 7.59
CA VAL A 241 -19.23 7.12 6.18
C VAL A 241 -17.88 6.52 5.79
N SER A 242 -16.78 7.07 6.31
CA SER A 242 -15.42 6.59 6.05
C SER A 242 -15.22 5.17 6.59
N LEU A 243 -15.64 4.92 7.83
CA LEU A 243 -15.64 3.58 8.45
C LEU A 243 -16.39 2.56 7.59
N CYS A 244 -17.63 2.87 7.20
CA CYS A 244 -18.43 1.98 6.36
C CYS A 244 -17.78 1.71 4.99
N ARG A 245 -17.30 2.77 4.31
CA ARG A 245 -16.73 2.67 2.96
C ARG A 245 -15.43 1.86 2.92
N ILE A 246 -14.61 1.96 3.95
CA ILE A 246 -13.31 1.28 4.00
C ILE A 246 -13.48 -0.13 4.54
N TYR A 247 -14.22 -0.28 5.65
CA TYR A 247 -14.18 -1.51 6.42
C TYR A 247 -15.10 -2.60 5.90
N ILE A 248 -16.29 -2.28 5.38
CA ILE A 248 -17.23 -3.28 4.86
C ILE A 248 -16.59 -4.07 3.69
N PRO A 249 -16.05 -3.42 2.64
CA PRO A 249 -15.42 -4.15 1.54
C PRO A 249 -14.19 -4.94 1.99
N TRP A 250 -13.38 -4.38 2.90
CA TRP A 250 -12.23 -5.06 3.47
C TRP A 250 -12.62 -6.33 4.23
N TRP A 251 -13.68 -6.26 5.06
CA TRP A 251 -14.17 -7.42 5.80
C TRP A 251 -14.69 -8.51 4.85
N CYS A 252 -15.49 -8.14 3.84
CA CYS A 252 -15.95 -9.09 2.82
C CYS A 252 -14.78 -9.76 2.09
N LEU A 253 -13.75 -9.00 1.74
CA LEU A 253 -12.53 -9.53 1.11
C LEU A 253 -11.83 -10.55 2.02
N CYS A 254 -11.66 -10.25 3.31
CA CYS A 254 -11.07 -11.18 4.28
C CYS A 254 -11.88 -12.47 4.41
N ARG A 255 -13.22 -12.38 4.53
CA ARG A 255 -14.09 -13.56 4.60
C ARG A 255 -14.04 -14.40 3.33
N ASN A 256 -14.00 -13.77 2.16
CA ASN A 256 -13.89 -14.46 0.88
C ASN A 256 -12.54 -15.18 0.72
N ARG A 257 -11.45 -14.58 1.22
CA ARG A 257 -10.12 -15.22 1.24
C ARG A 257 -10.12 -16.45 2.16
N ALA A 258 -10.59 -16.29 3.39
CA ALA A 258 -10.70 -17.41 4.34
C ALA A 258 -11.58 -18.55 3.81
N ALA A 259 -12.71 -18.23 3.17
CA ALA A 259 -13.59 -19.23 2.55
C ALA A 259 -12.93 -19.93 1.35
N LYS A 260 -12.05 -19.24 0.61
CA LYS A 260 -11.28 -19.83 -0.50
C LYS A 260 -10.20 -20.78 0.03
N GLU A 261 -9.55 -20.43 1.12
CA GLU A 261 -8.54 -21.27 1.78
C GLU A 261 -9.19 -22.54 2.33
N ALA A 262 -10.30 -22.42 3.06
CA ALA A 262 -11.02 -23.57 3.62
C ALA A 262 -11.62 -24.54 2.58
N ARG A 263 -11.67 -24.16 1.29
CA ARG A 263 -12.09 -25.04 0.18
C ARG A 263 -10.94 -25.81 -0.46
N LYS A 264 -9.69 -25.43 -0.15
CA LYS A 264 -8.49 -26.11 -0.64
C LYS A 264 -8.09 -27.29 0.27
N ASP A 265 -8.54 -27.25 1.52
CA ASP A 265 -8.41 -28.32 2.51
C ASP A 265 -9.56 -29.34 2.37
#